data_AF-A0AAE3KFW4-F1
#
_entry.id   AF-A0AAE3KFW4-F1
#
_cell.length_a   1.000
_cell.length_b   1.000
_cell.length_c   1.000
_cell.angle_alpha   90.00
_cell.angle_beta   90.00
_cell.angle_gamma   90.00
#
_symmetry.space_group_name_H-M   'P 1'
#
loop_
_entity.id
_entity.type
_entity.pdbx_description
1 polymer ?
#
loop_
_entity_poly.entity_id
_entity_poly.type
_entity_poly.pdbx_seq_one_letter_code
_entity_poly.pdbx_strand_id
1 'polypeptide(L)'
;MALNHGKLMQALEAVIQGADRDDFIFGLLAAYQTPSATLTRVRNGGNDNVGTREGDVGVRRKLYFRPLDADADPFREMEALRHSEAIRRHQIRFILVTNYQDVLAIDLKAGKTLDCQLEDLPRQYNFFLPLAGYETARTHSERDADVRAAEQMGKLCDTLRRDNALDTPEDLHALNVFLTRVLFCLFAEDTDISPLQARHGHRAAREKGAAVSRGAGMSRQTCNRSLTREILR
;
A
#
# COMPACT_ATOMS: atom_id res chain seq x y z
N MET A 1 -10.64 21.15 15.90
CA MET A 1 -12.08 20.83 16.02
C MET A 1 -12.23 19.34 15.80
N ALA A 2 -12.83 18.57 16.70
CA ALA A 2 -13.05 17.15 16.47
C ALA A 2 -13.98 16.92 15.27
N LEU A 3 -13.63 15.98 14.40
CA LEU A 3 -14.48 15.59 13.28
C LEU A 3 -15.72 14.86 13.80
N ASN A 4 -16.91 15.35 13.48
CA ASN A 4 -18.15 14.70 13.87
C ASN A 4 -18.51 13.65 12.80
N HIS A 5 -18.33 12.37 13.14
CA HIS A 5 -18.55 11.24 12.23
C HIS A 5 -19.98 11.18 11.68
N GLY A 6 -21.01 11.45 12.51
CA GLY A 6 -22.40 11.46 12.07
C GLY A 6 -22.68 12.56 11.04
N LYS A 7 -22.13 13.76 11.26
CA LYS A 7 -22.23 14.86 10.29
C LYS A 7 -21.50 14.56 8.98
N LEU A 8 -20.35 13.88 9.05
CA LEU A 8 -19.60 13.48 7.86
C LEU A 8 -20.38 12.45 7.03
N MET A 9 -20.94 11.43 7.67
CA MET A 9 -21.75 10.41 7.00
C MET A 9 -22.96 11.05 6.30
N GLN A 10 -23.71 11.93 6.99
CA GLN A 10 -24.83 12.67 6.39
C GLN A 10 -24.39 13.56 5.22
N ALA A 11 -23.23 14.21 5.32
CA ALA A 11 -22.70 15.02 4.23
C ALA A 11 -22.37 14.16 3.00
N LEU A 12 -21.79 12.97 3.19
CA LEU A 12 -21.51 12.04 2.10
C LEU A 12 -22.77 11.47 1.48
N GLU A 13 -23.78 11.13 2.29
CA GLU A 13 -25.11 10.71 1.80
C GLU A 13 -25.73 11.79 0.92
N ALA A 14 -25.70 13.06 1.36
CA ALA A 14 -26.21 14.18 0.58
C ALA A 14 -25.46 14.38 -0.75
N VAL A 15 -24.14 14.14 -0.77
CA VAL A 15 -23.32 14.22 -1.99
C VAL A 15 -23.67 13.10 -2.97
N ILE A 16 -23.95 11.90 -2.49
CA ILE A 16 -24.31 10.74 -3.34
C ILE A 16 -25.74 10.85 -3.86
N GLN A 17 -26.67 11.35 -3.05
CA GLN A 17 -28.05 11.59 -3.49
C GLN A 17 -28.19 12.84 -4.38
N GLY A 18 -27.15 13.67 -4.44
CA GLY A 18 -27.06 14.76 -5.40
C GLY A 18 -27.11 14.23 -6.84
N ALA A 19 -27.79 14.95 -7.73
CA ALA A 19 -27.96 14.54 -9.12
C ALA A 19 -26.74 14.85 -10.01
N ASP A 20 -25.81 15.68 -9.54
CA ASP A 20 -24.70 16.20 -10.36
C ASP A 20 -23.40 15.42 -10.16
N ARG A 21 -23.02 14.71 -11.22
CA ARG A 21 -21.81 13.89 -11.32
C ARG A 21 -20.53 14.73 -11.28
N ASP A 22 -20.57 15.95 -11.78
CA ASP A 22 -19.42 16.86 -11.82
C ASP A 22 -19.16 17.47 -10.44
N ASP A 23 -20.22 17.66 -9.66
CA ASP A 23 -20.14 18.19 -8.30
C ASP A 23 -19.76 17.15 -7.24
N PHE A 24 -19.95 15.86 -7.52
CA PHE A 24 -19.68 14.75 -6.59
C PHE A 24 -18.32 14.89 -5.89
N ILE A 25 -17.23 15.04 -6.65
CA ILE A 25 -15.89 15.07 -6.08
C ILE A 25 -15.64 16.32 -5.23
N PHE A 26 -16.21 17.45 -5.61
CA PHE A 26 -16.09 18.69 -4.84
C PHE A 26 -16.89 18.60 -3.54
N GLY A 27 -18.06 17.96 -3.57
CA GLY A 27 -18.85 17.65 -2.39
C GLY A 27 -18.09 16.75 -1.42
N LEU A 28 -17.48 15.67 -1.93
CA LEU A 28 -16.64 14.77 -1.13
C LEU A 28 -15.46 15.54 -0.49
N LEU A 29 -14.72 16.31 -1.29
CA LEU A 29 -13.59 17.09 -0.78
C LEU A 29 -14.01 18.14 0.25
N ALA A 30 -15.17 18.77 0.08
CA ALA A 30 -15.76 19.71 1.04
C ALA A 30 -16.15 19.02 2.35
N ALA A 31 -16.74 17.82 2.29
CA ALA A 31 -17.09 17.02 3.47
C ALA A 31 -15.84 16.70 4.32
N TYR A 32 -14.70 16.45 3.67
CA TYR A 32 -13.38 16.27 4.31
C TYR A 32 -12.62 17.59 4.53
N GLN A 33 -13.33 18.72 4.64
CA GLN A 33 -12.79 20.03 5.06
C GLN A 33 -11.72 20.60 4.13
N THR A 34 -11.76 20.28 2.83
CA THR A 34 -10.93 20.98 1.85
C THR A 34 -11.39 22.44 1.73
N PRO A 35 -10.49 23.44 1.84
CA PRO A 35 -10.88 24.84 1.81
C PRO A 35 -11.61 25.21 0.51
N SER A 36 -12.70 25.98 0.63
CA SER A 36 -13.52 26.42 -0.51
C SER A 36 -12.71 27.13 -1.60
N ALA A 37 -11.78 27.99 -1.22
CA ALA A 37 -10.88 28.66 -2.16
C ALA A 37 -10.04 27.67 -2.99
N THR A 38 -9.68 26.50 -2.42
CA THR A 38 -8.98 25.45 -3.16
C THR A 38 -9.94 24.75 -4.12
N LEU A 39 -11.17 24.45 -3.68
CA LEU A 39 -12.19 23.85 -4.54
C LEU A 39 -12.51 24.73 -5.73
N THR A 40 -12.69 26.04 -5.53
CA THR A 40 -12.95 27.00 -6.62
C THR A 40 -11.79 27.05 -7.61
N ARG A 41 -10.53 27.09 -7.15
CA ARG A 41 -9.38 27.09 -8.05
C ARG A 41 -9.28 25.81 -8.88
N VAL A 42 -9.47 24.65 -8.24
CA VAL A 42 -9.44 23.35 -8.92
C VAL A 42 -10.61 23.24 -9.92
N ARG A 43 -11.80 23.72 -9.56
CA ARG A 43 -12.98 23.76 -10.44
C ARG A 43 -12.75 24.63 -11.67
N ASN A 44 -12.10 25.79 -11.50
CA ASN A 44 -11.76 26.67 -12.61
C ASN A 44 -10.64 26.12 -13.52
N GLY A 45 -10.00 25.01 -13.12
CA GLY A 45 -8.99 24.33 -13.91
C GLY A 45 -7.61 25.01 -13.90
N GLY A 46 -6.90 24.88 -15.02
CA GLY A 46 -5.55 25.43 -15.18
C GLY A 46 -4.50 24.69 -14.36
N ASN A 47 -3.56 25.43 -13.75
CA ASN A 47 -2.44 24.82 -13.02
C ASN A 47 -2.85 24.19 -11.68
N ASP A 48 -3.99 24.56 -11.10
CA ASP A 48 -4.44 24.05 -9.80
C ASP A 48 -5.07 22.66 -9.89
N ASN A 49 -5.76 22.36 -11.00
CA ASN A 49 -6.22 21.02 -11.32
C ASN A 49 -5.13 20.24 -12.06
N VAL A 50 -4.62 19.18 -11.44
CA VAL A 50 -3.60 18.31 -12.04
C VAL A 50 -4.17 17.07 -12.74
N GLY A 51 -5.47 17.08 -13.03
CA GLY A 51 -6.14 16.09 -13.86
C GLY A 51 -5.54 16.03 -15.27
N THR A 52 -5.48 14.84 -15.85
CA THR A 52 -4.84 14.58 -17.15
C THR A 52 -5.85 14.42 -18.29
N ARG A 53 -7.06 13.98 -17.98
CA ARG A 53 -8.18 13.87 -18.93
C ARG A 53 -9.26 14.88 -18.60
N GLU A 54 -10.14 15.13 -19.57
CA GLU A 54 -11.36 15.88 -19.34
C GLU A 54 -12.19 15.18 -18.25
N GLY A 55 -12.73 15.97 -17.31
CA GLY A 55 -13.43 15.46 -16.13
C GLY A 55 -12.52 15.01 -14.97
N ASP A 56 -11.23 14.78 -15.18
CA ASP A 56 -10.32 14.43 -14.08
C ASP A 56 -10.14 15.62 -13.12
N VAL A 57 -10.13 15.31 -11.82
CA VAL A 57 -9.90 16.30 -10.76
C VAL A 57 -8.71 15.87 -9.91
N GLY A 58 -7.59 16.58 -10.08
CA GLY A 58 -6.36 16.34 -9.33
C GLY A 58 -6.06 17.47 -8.35
N VAL A 59 -6.00 17.15 -7.05
CA VAL A 59 -5.53 18.04 -5.99
C VAL A 59 -4.16 17.57 -5.52
N ARG A 60 -3.12 18.38 -5.77
CA ARG A 60 -1.71 18.06 -5.43
C ARG A 60 -1.57 17.58 -3.99
N ARG A 61 -0.78 16.51 -3.79
CA ARG A 61 -0.51 15.88 -2.49
C ARG A 61 -1.73 15.30 -1.75
N LYS A 62 -2.93 15.38 -2.33
CA LYS A 62 -4.17 14.96 -1.68
C LYS A 62 -4.84 13.83 -2.44
N LEU A 63 -5.47 14.13 -3.56
CA LEU A 63 -6.36 13.19 -4.23
C LEU A 63 -6.36 13.41 -5.74
N TYR A 64 -6.45 12.31 -6.48
CA TYR A 64 -6.73 12.30 -7.91
C TYR A 64 -8.04 11.54 -8.14
N PHE A 65 -8.99 12.19 -8.78
CA PHE A 65 -10.30 11.65 -9.12
C PHE A 65 -10.43 11.49 -10.62
N ARG A 66 -10.94 10.32 -11.04
CA ARG A 66 -11.34 10.06 -12.42
C ARG A 66 -12.78 9.55 -12.46
N PRO A 67 -13.72 10.32 -13.03
CA PRO A 67 -15.03 9.79 -13.37
C PRO A 67 -14.92 8.90 -14.61
N LEU A 68 -15.74 7.85 -14.65
CA LEU A 68 -15.84 6.92 -15.77
C LEU A 68 -17.27 6.83 -16.29
N ASP A 69 -17.39 6.37 -17.52
CA ASP A 69 -18.66 5.94 -18.10
C ASP A 69 -19.19 4.69 -17.37
N ALA A 70 -20.51 4.50 -17.41
CA ALA A 70 -21.19 3.45 -16.62
C ALA A 70 -20.77 2.02 -17.00
N ASP A 71 -20.29 1.80 -18.22
CA ASP A 71 -19.85 0.51 -18.76
C ASP A 71 -18.34 0.28 -18.64
N ALA A 72 -17.59 1.28 -18.19
CA ALA A 72 -16.14 1.16 -18.02
C ALA A 72 -15.78 0.37 -16.76
N ASP A 73 -14.66 -0.36 -16.82
CA ASP A 73 -14.09 -1.11 -15.70
C ASP A 73 -13.21 -0.20 -14.82
N PRO A 74 -13.62 0.12 -13.58
CA PRO A 74 -12.85 0.97 -12.68
C PRO A 74 -11.48 0.38 -12.33
N PHE A 75 -11.35 -0.96 -12.27
CA PHE A 75 -10.11 -1.62 -11.85
C PHE A 75 -8.99 -1.39 -12.88
N ARG A 76 -9.33 -1.56 -14.17
CA ARG A 76 -8.40 -1.31 -15.27
C ARG A 76 -7.88 0.12 -15.26
N GLU A 77 -8.75 1.11 -15.06
CA GLU A 77 -8.38 2.52 -15.04
C GLU A 77 -7.58 2.89 -13.78
N MET A 78 -7.91 2.30 -12.64
CA MET A 78 -7.16 2.45 -11.39
C MET A 78 -5.71 1.99 -11.55
N GLU A 79 -5.49 0.79 -12.12
CA GLU A 79 -4.13 0.25 -12.27
C GLU A 79 -3.31 1.09 -13.27
N ALA A 80 -3.92 1.59 -14.34
CA ALA A 80 -3.27 2.51 -15.27
C ALA A 80 -2.89 3.84 -14.58
N LEU A 81 -3.78 4.40 -13.75
CA LEU A 81 -3.54 5.64 -13.02
C LEU A 81 -2.42 5.50 -11.99
N ARG A 82 -2.38 4.39 -11.26
CA ARG A 82 -1.41 4.11 -10.19
C ARG A 82 0.03 4.29 -10.63
N HIS A 83 0.34 3.93 -11.88
CA HIS A 83 1.69 4.02 -12.45
C HIS A 83 1.94 5.28 -13.29
N SER A 84 0.94 6.16 -13.41
CA SER A 84 1.04 7.36 -14.25
C SER A 84 2.05 8.39 -13.71
N GLU A 85 2.56 9.23 -14.61
CA GLU A 85 3.48 10.31 -14.23
C GLU A 85 2.78 11.37 -13.37
N ALA A 86 1.50 11.66 -13.62
CA ALA A 86 0.74 12.66 -12.87
C ALA A 86 0.66 12.33 -11.37
N ILE A 87 0.38 11.06 -11.02
CA ILE A 87 0.34 10.59 -9.64
C ILE A 87 1.69 10.81 -8.94
N ARG A 88 2.79 10.40 -9.59
CA ARG A 88 4.15 10.53 -9.05
C ARG A 88 4.60 11.99 -8.94
N ARG A 89 4.43 12.77 -10.01
CA ARG A 89 4.84 14.18 -10.11
C ARG A 89 4.15 15.05 -9.07
N HIS A 90 2.85 14.81 -8.82
CA HIS A 90 2.07 15.59 -7.88
C HIS A 90 1.97 14.97 -6.48
N GLN A 91 2.69 13.86 -6.25
CA GLN A 91 2.76 13.15 -4.97
C GLN A 91 1.36 12.84 -4.42
N ILE A 92 0.46 12.41 -5.31
CA ILE A 92 -0.93 12.14 -4.94
C ILE A 92 -0.96 11.08 -3.84
N ARG A 93 -1.83 11.28 -2.84
CA ARG A 93 -2.03 10.32 -1.76
C ARG A 93 -3.17 9.36 -2.09
N PHE A 94 -4.33 9.88 -2.47
CA PHE A 94 -5.50 9.08 -2.80
C PHE A 94 -5.75 9.04 -4.30
N ILE A 95 -6.00 7.86 -4.85
CA ILE A 95 -6.62 7.73 -6.17
C ILE A 95 -8.06 7.30 -5.95
N LEU A 96 -9.01 7.92 -6.63
CA LEU A 96 -10.42 7.61 -6.59
C LEU A 96 -10.95 7.49 -8.02
N VAL A 97 -11.57 6.37 -8.35
CA VAL A 97 -12.14 6.07 -9.66
C VAL A 97 -13.57 5.56 -9.45
N THR A 98 -14.52 6.04 -10.24
CA THR A 98 -15.91 5.58 -10.14
C THR A 98 -16.62 5.66 -11.49
N ASN A 99 -17.42 4.64 -11.79
CA ASN A 99 -18.43 4.64 -12.87
C ASN A 99 -19.83 5.03 -12.34
N TYR A 100 -19.89 5.62 -11.13
CA TYR A 100 -21.09 5.98 -10.38
C TYR A 100 -21.99 4.81 -9.96
N GLN A 101 -21.51 3.57 -10.09
CA GLN A 101 -22.10 2.37 -9.49
C GLN A 101 -21.12 1.79 -8.47
N ASP A 102 -19.88 1.59 -8.90
CA ASP A 102 -18.77 1.10 -8.11
C ASP A 102 -17.77 2.22 -7.83
N VAL A 103 -17.15 2.14 -6.66
CA VAL A 103 -16.13 3.07 -6.20
C VAL A 103 -14.87 2.29 -5.87
N LEU A 104 -13.80 2.57 -6.60
CA LEU A 104 -12.47 2.10 -6.28
C LEU A 104 -11.61 3.25 -5.78
N ALA A 105 -10.96 3.06 -4.64
CA ALA A 105 -10.02 4.03 -4.11
C ALA A 105 -8.77 3.38 -3.53
N ILE A 106 -7.64 4.08 -3.58
CA ILE A 106 -6.36 3.62 -3.02
C ILE A 106 -5.74 4.75 -2.21
N ASP A 107 -5.39 4.49 -0.94
CA ASP A 107 -4.45 5.33 -0.18
C ASP A 107 -3.03 4.83 -0.46
N LEU A 108 -2.30 5.52 -1.33
CA LEU A 108 -0.93 5.20 -1.73
C LEU A 108 0.07 5.31 -0.57
N LYS A 109 -0.24 6.09 0.47
CA LYS A 109 0.61 6.22 1.66
C LYS A 109 0.36 5.08 2.64
N ALA A 110 -0.88 4.63 2.78
CA ALA A 110 -1.24 3.53 3.68
C ALA A 110 -1.20 2.15 3.02
N GLY A 111 -1.14 2.07 1.69
CA GLY A 111 -1.24 0.81 0.94
C GLY A 111 -2.63 0.17 1.02
N LYS A 112 -3.67 0.94 1.37
CA LYS A 112 -5.03 0.44 1.56
C LYS A 112 -5.87 0.69 0.31
N THR A 113 -6.70 -0.28 -0.02
CA THR A 113 -7.68 -0.19 -1.10
C THR A 113 -9.09 -0.20 -0.53
N LEU A 114 -9.99 0.50 -1.20
CA LEU A 114 -11.42 0.48 -0.97
C LEU A 114 -12.09 0.06 -2.28
N ASP A 115 -12.98 -0.92 -2.17
CA ASP A 115 -13.83 -1.41 -3.24
C ASP A 115 -15.23 -1.59 -2.66
N CYS A 116 -16.16 -0.74 -3.10
CA CYS A 116 -17.55 -0.79 -2.65
C CYS A 116 -18.48 -0.17 -3.69
N GLN A 117 -19.77 -0.43 -3.53
CA GLN A 117 -20.80 0.31 -4.27
C GLN A 117 -20.83 1.76 -3.80
N LEU A 118 -21.22 2.66 -4.70
CA LEU A 118 -21.31 4.09 -4.40
C LEU A 118 -22.24 4.38 -3.22
N GLU A 119 -23.35 3.63 -3.10
CA GLU A 119 -24.31 3.76 -1.99
C GLU A 119 -23.73 3.40 -0.61
N ASP A 120 -22.71 2.54 -0.56
CA ASP A 120 -22.04 2.14 0.68
C ASP A 120 -20.89 3.07 1.08
N LEU A 121 -20.49 3.99 0.20
CA LEU A 121 -19.39 4.92 0.44
C LEU A 121 -19.52 5.73 1.75
N PRO A 122 -20.71 6.20 2.19
CA PRO A 122 -20.86 6.90 3.46
C PRO A 122 -20.52 6.03 4.68
N ARG A 123 -20.73 4.72 4.59
CA ARG A 123 -20.36 3.77 5.66
C ARG A 123 -18.85 3.58 5.74
N GLN A 124 -18.15 3.80 4.62
CA GLN A 124 -16.70 3.70 4.48
C GLN A 124 -15.98 5.04 4.70
N TYR A 125 -16.63 6.02 5.36
CA TYR A 125 -16.10 7.37 5.59
C TYR A 125 -14.71 7.41 6.25
N ASN A 126 -14.37 6.36 7.02
CA ASN A 126 -13.09 6.21 7.69
C ASN A 126 -11.90 6.17 6.73
N PHE A 127 -12.10 5.68 5.51
CA PHE A 127 -11.04 5.50 4.50
C PHE A 127 -10.38 6.84 4.12
N PHE A 128 -11.17 7.90 3.96
CA PHE A 128 -10.69 9.22 3.53
C PHE A 128 -10.41 10.19 4.69
N LEU A 129 -10.54 9.77 5.95
CA LEU A 129 -10.18 10.60 7.11
C LEU A 129 -8.82 11.29 7.02
N PRO A 130 -7.78 10.66 6.44
CA PRO A 130 -6.50 11.34 6.31
C PRO A 130 -6.51 12.54 5.37
N LEU A 131 -7.51 12.72 4.49
CA LEU A 131 -7.71 13.96 3.71
C LEU A 131 -8.01 15.16 4.63
N ALA A 132 -8.72 14.91 5.73
CA ALA A 132 -9.05 15.90 6.76
C ALA A 132 -7.96 16.02 7.84
N GLY A 133 -6.82 15.35 7.67
CA GLY A 133 -5.70 15.38 8.61
C GLY A 133 -5.79 14.38 9.77
N TYR A 134 -6.77 13.49 9.76
CA TYR A 134 -6.91 12.42 10.76
C TYR A 134 -6.30 11.13 10.23
N GLU A 135 -5.07 10.82 10.63
CA GLU A 135 -4.47 9.53 10.32
C GLU A 135 -5.14 8.44 11.16
N THR A 136 -5.75 7.46 10.49
CA THR A 136 -6.19 6.24 11.16
C THR A 136 -4.95 5.45 11.55
N ALA A 137 -4.77 5.17 12.84
CA ALA A 137 -3.67 4.35 13.32
C ALA A 137 -3.67 3.01 12.55
N ARG A 138 -2.50 2.54 12.08
CA ARG A 138 -2.32 1.34 11.22
C ARG A 138 -2.65 0.00 11.91
N THR A 139 -3.58 -0.01 12.85
CA THR A 139 -3.42 -0.85 14.04
C THR A 139 -4.24 -2.13 14.05
N HIS A 140 -5.12 -2.40 13.09
CA HIS A 140 -5.97 -3.60 13.15
C HIS A 140 -5.59 -4.69 12.15
N SER A 141 -5.50 -4.42 10.84
CA SER A 141 -5.25 -5.53 9.90
C SER A 141 -3.83 -6.10 9.96
N GLU A 142 -2.79 -5.27 10.14
CA GLU A 142 -1.41 -5.76 10.29
C GLU A 142 -1.28 -6.59 11.57
N ARG A 143 -1.82 -6.10 12.69
CA ARG A 143 -1.80 -6.85 13.96
C ARG A 143 -2.57 -8.16 13.87
N ASP A 144 -3.73 -8.18 13.23
CA ASP A 144 -4.52 -9.39 13.07
C ASP A 144 -3.81 -10.41 12.17
N ALA A 145 -3.12 -9.94 11.11
CA ALA A 145 -2.31 -10.79 10.25
C ALA A 145 -1.07 -11.34 10.99
N ASP A 146 -0.37 -10.50 11.75
CA ASP A 146 0.79 -10.89 12.55
C ASP A 146 0.42 -11.92 13.63
N VAL A 147 -0.72 -11.73 14.31
CA VAL A 147 -1.24 -12.67 15.31
C VAL A 147 -1.59 -14.00 14.64
N ARG A 148 -2.31 -13.99 13.51
CA ARG A 148 -2.64 -15.20 12.77
C ARG A 148 -1.39 -15.92 12.26
N ALA A 149 -0.39 -15.19 11.77
CA ALA A 149 0.87 -15.75 11.31
C ALA A 149 1.65 -16.40 12.47
N ALA A 150 1.71 -15.75 13.63
CA ALA A 150 2.33 -16.30 14.84
C ALA A 150 1.62 -17.58 15.32
N GLU A 151 0.28 -17.61 15.28
CA GLU A 151 -0.49 -18.82 15.60
C GLU A 151 -0.19 -19.98 14.65
N GLN A 152 -0.07 -19.72 13.34
CA GLN A 152 0.29 -20.75 12.36
C GLN A 152 1.72 -21.25 12.55
N MET A 153 2.68 -20.37 12.86
CA MET A 153 4.06 -20.75 13.19
C MET A 153 4.12 -21.62 14.46
N GLY A 154 3.28 -21.32 15.45
CA GLY A 154 3.10 -22.16 16.65
C GLY A 154 2.59 -23.56 16.31
N LYS A 155 1.54 -23.67 15.49
CA LYS A 155 1.00 -24.96 15.03
C LYS A 155 2.05 -25.77 14.24
N LEU A 156 2.86 -25.11 13.42
CA LEU A 156 3.96 -25.74 12.70
C LEU A 156 5.00 -26.30 13.68
N CYS A 157 5.40 -25.52 14.68
CA CYS A 157 6.31 -25.97 15.74
C CYS A 157 5.77 -27.21 16.47
N ASP A 158 4.51 -27.18 16.90
CA ASP A 158 3.86 -28.29 17.60
C ASP A 158 3.77 -29.55 16.73
N THR A 159 3.48 -29.40 15.44
CA THR A 159 3.39 -30.51 14.49
C THR A 159 4.76 -31.13 14.25
N LEU A 160 5.78 -30.30 13.98
CA LEU A 160 7.16 -30.78 13.80
C LEU A 160 7.68 -31.50 15.04
N ARG A 161 7.37 -30.96 16.22
CA ARG A 161 7.76 -31.56 17.49
C ARG A 161 7.09 -32.93 17.70
N ARG A 162 5.79 -33.03 17.45
CA ARG A 162 5.02 -34.28 17.61
C ARG A 162 5.48 -35.36 16.63
N ASP A 163 5.59 -35.02 15.36
CA ASP A 163 5.83 -36.00 14.29
C ASP A 163 7.28 -36.53 14.29
N ASN A 164 8.22 -35.76 14.86
CA ASN A 164 9.64 -36.13 14.93
C ASN A 164 10.12 -36.42 16.35
N ALA A 165 9.22 -36.48 17.35
CA ALA A 165 9.52 -36.74 18.76
C ALA A 165 10.66 -35.86 19.33
N LEU A 166 10.62 -34.55 19.04
CA LEU A 166 11.67 -33.58 19.39
C LEU A 166 11.49 -33.07 20.82
N ASP A 167 11.87 -33.88 21.81
CA ASP A 167 11.66 -33.54 23.23
C ASP A 167 12.95 -33.31 24.03
N THR A 168 14.13 -33.49 23.41
CA THR A 168 15.42 -33.19 24.07
C THR A 168 15.77 -31.70 24.00
N PRO A 169 16.59 -31.19 24.94
CA PRO A 169 17.08 -29.81 24.90
C PRO A 169 17.80 -29.45 23.58
N GLU A 170 18.57 -30.39 23.03
CA GLU A 170 19.26 -30.26 21.75
C GLU A 170 18.29 -30.16 20.57
N ASP A 171 17.23 -30.97 20.57
CA ASP A 171 16.21 -30.95 19.51
C ASP A 171 15.40 -29.65 19.52
N LEU A 172 15.03 -29.16 20.72
CA LEU A 172 14.35 -27.89 20.87
C LEU A 172 15.22 -26.72 20.41
N HIS A 173 16.53 -26.78 20.67
CA HIS A 173 17.47 -25.79 20.15
C HIS A 173 17.53 -25.82 18.62
N ALA A 174 17.66 -27.00 18.02
CA ALA A 174 17.67 -27.17 16.56
C ALA A 174 16.37 -26.70 15.90
N LEU A 175 15.22 -27.00 16.51
CA LEU A 175 13.90 -26.55 16.05
C LEU A 175 13.77 -25.03 16.08
N ASN A 176 14.22 -24.38 17.16
CA ASN A 176 14.23 -22.91 17.25
C ASN A 176 15.12 -22.26 16.18
N VAL A 177 16.30 -22.83 15.93
CA VAL A 177 17.18 -22.36 14.85
C VAL A 177 16.52 -22.54 13.49
N PHE A 178 15.85 -23.66 13.25
CA PHE A 178 15.13 -23.94 12.01
C PHE A 178 13.98 -22.94 11.77
N LEU A 179 13.09 -22.75 12.75
CA LEU A 179 11.95 -21.83 12.64
C LEU A 179 12.40 -20.38 12.44
N THR A 180 13.48 -19.97 13.11
CA THR A 180 14.08 -18.64 12.92
C THR A 180 14.56 -18.46 11.47
N ARG A 181 15.16 -19.48 10.86
CA ARG A 181 15.59 -19.43 9.45
C ARG A 181 14.42 -19.38 8.48
N VAL A 182 13.34 -20.11 8.74
CA VAL A 182 12.10 -20.04 7.95
C VAL A 182 11.52 -18.62 8.00
N LEU A 183 11.47 -18.00 9.18
CA LEU A 183 11.00 -16.63 9.34
C LEU A 183 11.83 -15.63 8.51
N PHE A 184 13.16 -15.77 8.51
CA PHE A 184 14.04 -14.94 7.67
C PHE A 184 13.80 -15.16 6.18
N CYS A 185 13.57 -16.40 5.74
CA CYS A 185 13.29 -16.71 4.33
C CYS A 185 11.96 -16.11 3.86
N LEU A 186 10.90 -16.22 4.66
CA LEU A 186 9.59 -15.63 4.37
C LEU A 186 9.68 -14.10 4.30
N PHE A 187 10.41 -13.49 5.25
CA PHE A 187 10.64 -12.04 5.22
C PHE A 187 11.43 -11.60 3.98
N ALA A 188 12.44 -12.36 3.56
CA ALA A 188 13.26 -12.04 2.39
C ALA A 188 12.50 -12.20 1.06
N GLU A 189 11.50 -13.08 1.01
CA GLU A 189 10.58 -13.23 -0.12
C GLU A 189 9.67 -12.01 -0.27
N ASP A 190 9.06 -11.56 0.84
CA ASP A 190 8.13 -10.41 0.85
C ASP A 190 8.81 -9.06 0.57
N THR A 191 10.13 -8.98 0.70
CA THR A 191 10.91 -7.73 0.59
C THR A 191 11.78 -7.67 -0.67
N ASP A 192 11.63 -8.60 -1.61
CA ASP A 192 12.47 -8.76 -2.82
C ASP A 192 13.99 -8.89 -2.51
N ILE A 193 14.38 -9.20 -1.26
CA ILE A 193 15.79 -9.33 -0.83
C ILE A 193 16.31 -10.74 -1.14
N SER A 194 15.99 -11.27 -2.32
CA SER A 194 16.45 -12.59 -2.72
C SER A 194 17.88 -12.54 -3.29
N PRO A 195 18.83 -13.38 -2.84
CA PRO A 195 20.21 -13.38 -3.33
C PRO A 195 20.37 -13.67 -4.84
N LEU A 196 19.30 -14.11 -5.51
CA LEU A 196 19.24 -14.31 -6.96
C LEU A 196 19.08 -13.00 -7.76
N GLN A 197 18.51 -11.94 -7.20
CA GLN A 197 18.44 -10.64 -7.89
C GLN A 197 19.73 -9.83 -7.78
N ALA A 198 20.55 -10.07 -6.74
CA ALA A 198 21.89 -9.47 -6.62
C ALA A 198 22.85 -9.88 -7.77
N ARG A 199 22.57 -10.99 -8.46
CA ARG A 199 23.33 -11.42 -9.66
C ARG A 199 22.86 -10.76 -10.95
N HIS A 200 21.61 -10.30 -11.04
CA HIS A 200 21.09 -9.65 -12.25
C HIS A 200 21.53 -8.18 -12.36
N GLY A 201 21.71 -7.48 -11.22
CA GLY A 201 22.31 -6.14 -11.20
C GLY A 201 23.80 -6.11 -11.61
N HIS A 202 24.54 -7.19 -11.39
CA HIS A 202 25.95 -7.29 -11.80
C HIS A 202 26.17 -7.79 -13.23
N ARG A 203 25.18 -8.44 -13.86
CA ARG A 203 25.28 -8.85 -15.27
C ARG A 203 25.06 -7.67 -16.23
N ALA A 204 24.16 -6.74 -15.89
CA ALA A 204 23.94 -5.51 -16.66
C ALA A 204 25.13 -4.53 -16.63
N ALA A 205 26.01 -4.62 -15.62
CA ALA A 205 27.21 -3.79 -15.51
C ALA A 205 28.44 -4.34 -16.23
N ARG A 206 28.38 -5.56 -16.81
CA ARG A 206 29.50 -6.12 -17.62
C ARG A 206 29.39 -5.85 -19.12
N GLU A 207 28.23 -5.41 -19.61
CA GLU A 207 28.04 -5.03 -21.03
C GLU A 207 28.33 -3.55 -21.31
N LYS A 208 28.49 -2.71 -20.27
CA LYS A 208 29.01 -1.35 -20.42
C LYS A 208 30.34 -1.26 -19.72
N GLY A 209 31.42 -1.35 -20.49
CA GLY A 209 32.78 -1.16 -20.02
C GLY A 209 32.94 0.19 -19.32
N ALA A 210 32.86 0.20 -18.00
CA ALA A 210 33.22 1.32 -17.16
C ALA A 210 34.09 0.79 -16.02
N ALA A 211 35.37 1.16 -16.07
CA ALA A 211 36.32 0.90 -15.01
C ALA A 211 35.83 1.58 -13.72
N VAL A 212 35.48 0.78 -12.71
CA VAL A 212 35.32 1.30 -11.34
C VAL A 212 36.53 0.84 -10.54
N SER A 213 37.34 1.86 -10.24
CA SER A 213 38.49 1.87 -9.36
C SER A 213 38.21 1.22 -8.00
N ARG A 214 39.20 0.47 -7.54
CA ARG A 214 39.32 -0.07 -6.18
C ARG A 214 39.13 1.02 -5.13
N GLY A 215 38.14 0.87 -4.27
CA GLY A 215 37.97 1.63 -3.04
C GLY A 215 36.99 0.91 -2.14
N ALA A 216 37.33 0.77 -0.86
CA ALA A 216 36.59 0.14 0.23
C ALA A 216 36.73 -1.39 0.36
N GLY A 217 37.87 -1.80 0.92
CA GLY A 217 37.88 -2.97 1.79
C GLY A 217 37.21 -2.61 3.12
N MET A 218 36.17 -3.35 3.49
CA MET A 218 35.97 -3.93 4.83
C MET A 218 34.65 -4.71 4.87
N SER A 219 34.71 -5.89 5.49
CA SER A 219 33.62 -6.73 6.03
C SER A 219 32.52 -7.27 5.10
N ARG A 220 32.89 -8.07 4.09
CA ARG A 220 31.98 -9.11 3.53
C ARG A 220 32.39 -10.55 3.81
N GLN A 221 33.47 -10.76 4.57
CA GLN A 221 34.11 -12.08 4.70
C GLN A 221 33.85 -12.78 6.04
N THR A 222 33.06 -12.18 6.95
CA THR A 222 32.89 -12.72 8.31
C THR A 222 31.53 -13.37 8.58
N CYS A 223 30.49 -13.13 7.77
CA CYS A 223 29.14 -13.63 8.09
C CYS A 223 28.84 -15.04 7.52
N ASN A 224 29.67 -15.59 6.62
CA ASN A 224 29.34 -16.85 5.93
C ASN A 224 30.43 -17.93 5.99
N ARG A 225 31.49 -17.75 6.81
CA ARG A 225 32.58 -18.73 6.94
C ARG A 225 32.47 -19.65 8.15
N SER A 226 31.58 -19.38 9.11
CA SER A 226 31.31 -20.27 10.24
C SER A 226 30.27 -21.34 9.91
N LEU A 227 29.27 -21.05 9.07
CA LEU A 227 28.13 -21.96 8.80
C LEU A 227 28.41 -23.07 7.78
N THR A 228 29.51 -23.02 7.03
CA THR A 228 29.86 -24.06 6.04
C THR A 228 30.90 -25.08 6.55
N ARG A 229 31.41 -24.94 7.78
CA ARG A 229 32.42 -25.87 8.32
C ARG A 229 31.88 -26.92 9.31
N GLU A 230 30.65 -26.78 9.79
CA GLU A 230 30.05 -27.74 10.74
C GLU A 230 29.07 -28.73 10.09
N ILE A 231 28.83 -28.65 8.78
CA ILE A 231 27.87 -29.51 8.06
C ILE A 231 28.57 -30.71 7.37
N LEU A 232 29.87 -30.90 7.57
CA LEU A 232 30.65 -32.02 7.00
C LEU A 232 31.41 -32.85 8.05
N ARG A 233 30.90 -32.91 9.28
CA ARG A 233 31.28 -33.93 10.28
C ARG A 233 30.05 -34.43 11.01
#